data_AF-A0A941C9J2-F1
#
_entry.id   AF-A0A941C9J2-F1
#
_cell.length_a   1.000
_cell.length_b   1.000
_cell.length_c   1.000
_cell.angle_alpha   90.00
_cell.angle_beta   90.00
_cell.angle_gamma   90.00
#
_symmetry.space_group_name_H-M   'P 1'
#
loop_
_entity.id
_entity.type
_entity.pdbx_description
1 polymer ?
#
loop_
_entity_poly.entity_id
_entity_poly.type
_entity_poly.pdbx_seq_one_letter_code
_entity_poly.pdbx_strand_id
1 'polypeptide(L)'
;MLNFTKILLLFFALVVLSTRTCVQDTSTSEVEDIIIPIEMKTNQLTSDEPSFEKCSAITRGVLITHCGSCHQSSLESHKIGAIQIFDLDMGANWHTSLSEEHLQGIAGRIKNKSAVTQKQKEAIDVFLQLKESQLKN
;
A
#
# COMPACT_ATOMS: atom_id res chain seq x y z
N MET A 1 51.48 -3.43 -39.52
CA MET A 1 50.69 -3.75 -40.73
C MET A 1 49.61 -4.73 -40.34
N LEU A 2 48.37 -4.44 -40.77
CA LEU A 2 47.13 -5.23 -40.66
C LEU A 2 46.35 -5.28 -39.32
N ASN A 3 45.41 -4.33 -39.24
CA ASN A 3 43.95 -4.58 -39.15
C ASN A 3 43.34 -5.23 -37.88
N PHE A 4 43.43 -4.53 -36.74
CA PHE A 4 42.50 -4.74 -35.60
C PHE A 4 41.36 -3.70 -35.53
N THR A 5 41.29 -2.79 -36.49
CA THR A 5 40.36 -1.63 -36.49
C THR A 5 39.04 -1.85 -37.23
N LYS A 6 38.72 -3.08 -37.67
CA LYS A 6 37.48 -3.36 -38.43
C LYS A 6 36.40 -4.15 -37.69
N ILE A 7 36.67 -4.62 -36.46
CA ILE A 7 35.66 -5.36 -35.66
C ILE A 7 34.91 -4.44 -34.68
N LEU A 8 35.40 -3.21 -34.46
CA LEU A 8 34.78 -2.22 -33.58
C LEU A 8 33.75 -1.31 -34.28
N LEU A 9 33.49 -1.51 -35.58
CA LEU A 9 32.64 -0.62 -36.40
C LEU A 9 31.39 -1.30 -36.98
N LEU A 10 31.02 -2.49 -36.50
CA LEU A 10 29.82 -3.20 -36.98
C LEU A 10 28.70 -3.38 -35.94
N PHE A 11 28.90 -2.99 -34.68
CA PHE A 11 27.83 -3.01 -33.67
C PHE A 11 27.28 -1.62 -33.30
N PHE A 12 27.90 -0.54 -33.77
CA PHE A 12 27.42 0.83 -33.52
C PHE A 12 26.34 1.33 -34.51
N ALA A 13 25.93 0.50 -35.48
CA ALA A 13 24.98 0.87 -36.52
C ALA A 13 23.57 0.29 -36.33
N LEU A 14 23.17 -0.03 -35.08
CA LEU A 14 21.81 -0.54 -34.78
C LEU A 14 21.06 0.24 -33.70
N VAL A 15 21.54 1.42 -33.29
CA VAL A 15 20.91 2.23 -32.21
C VAL A 15 20.30 3.55 -32.72
N VAL A 16 20.41 3.86 -34.02
CA VAL A 16 19.87 5.09 -34.59
C VAL A 16 18.92 4.76 -35.74
N LEU A 17 17.70 4.31 -35.44
CA LEU A 17 16.50 4.52 -36.28
C LEU A 17 15.25 3.94 -35.60
N SER A 18 14.68 4.64 -34.62
CA SER A 18 13.27 4.47 -34.22
C SER A 18 12.76 5.71 -33.47
N THR A 19 13.06 6.90 -33.99
CA THR A 19 12.23 8.09 -33.71
C THR A 19 11.21 8.21 -34.83
N ARG A 20 10.10 7.48 -34.69
CA ARG A 20 8.85 7.79 -35.39
C ARG A 20 7.83 8.28 -34.37
N THR A 21 7.67 9.59 -34.41
CA THR A 21 6.48 10.36 -34.07
C THR A 21 5.18 9.54 -34.16
N CYS A 22 4.55 9.28 -33.03
CA CYS A 22 3.11 9.08 -32.98
C CYS A 22 2.47 10.38 -32.50
N VAL A 23 1.81 11.01 -33.48
CA VAL A 23 0.88 12.12 -33.35
C VAL A 23 -0.28 11.72 -32.43
N GLN A 24 -0.81 12.73 -31.73
CA GLN A 24 -1.95 12.68 -30.82
C GLN A 24 -3.17 11.96 -31.41
N ASP A 25 -3.84 11.18 -30.57
CA ASP A 25 -5.30 11.15 -30.57
C ASP A 25 -5.80 11.40 -29.14
N THR A 26 -6.33 12.60 -28.97
CA THR A 26 -7.24 12.97 -27.89
C THR A 26 -8.52 12.14 -28.06
N SER A 27 -8.65 11.07 -27.31
CA SER A 27 -9.95 10.48 -26.98
C SER A 27 -10.19 10.68 -25.49
N THR A 28 -11.00 11.69 -25.19
CA THR A 28 -11.76 11.83 -23.96
C THR A 28 -12.57 10.55 -23.76
N SER A 29 -12.07 9.63 -22.94
CA SER A 29 -12.89 8.58 -22.36
C SER A 29 -13.47 9.15 -21.07
N GLU A 30 -14.75 9.47 -21.13
CA GLU A 30 -15.58 9.74 -19.97
C GLU A 30 -15.46 8.53 -19.02
N VAL A 31 -14.74 8.71 -17.92
CA VAL A 31 -14.83 7.77 -16.80
C VAL A 31 -16.11 8.17 -16.09
N GLU A 32 -17.18 7.43 -16.39
CA GLU A 32 -18.36 7.39 -15.53
C GLU A 32 -17.89 7.11 -14.11
N ASP A 33 -18.11 8.09 -13.23
CA ASP A 33 -18.04 7.90 -11.80
C ASP A 33 -19.04 6.80 -11.43
N ILE A 34 -18.53 5.58 -11.21
CA ILE A 34 -19.29 4.53 -10.55
C ILE A 34 -19.41 4.94 -9.09
N ILE A 35 -20.45 5.73 -8.83
CA ILE A 35 -20.98 5.99 -7.50
C ILE A 35 -21.53 4.66 -7.01
N ILE A 36 -20.75 3.94 -6.19
CA ILE A 36 -21.29 2.86 -5.35
C ILE A 36 -22.18 3.55 -4.30
N PRO A 37 -23.50 3.30 -4.25
CA PRO A 37 -24.34 3.84 -3.20
C PRO A 37 -24.06 3.07 -1.91
N ILE A 38 -23.15 3.61 -1.09
CA ILE A 38 -23.10 3.24 0.33
C ILE A 38 -24.30 3.94 0.96
N GLU A 39 -25.38 3.19 1.11
CA GLU A 39 -26.55 3.60 1.89
C GLU A 39 -26.11 3.72 3.36
N MET A 40 -25.53 4.88 3.70
CA MET A 40 -25.24 5.26 5.07
C MET A 40 -26.55 5.62 5.74
N LYS A 41 -27.13 4.63 6.42
CA LYS A 41 -28.16 4.88 7.42
C LYS A 41 -27.51 5.63 8.58
N THR A 42 -27.55 6.95 8.48
CA THR A 42 -27.13 7.90 9.50
C THR A 42 -27.99 7.72 10.75
N ASN A 43 -27.43 7.04 11.75
CA ASN A 43 -27.79 7.33 13.13
C ASN A 43 -26.65 8.13 13.74
N GLN A 44 -26.97 9.39 14.02
CA GLN A 44 -26.14 10.33 14.74
C GLN A 44 -25.63 9.72 16.04
N LEU A 45 -24.31 9.73 16.22
CA LEU A 45 -23.72 10.12 17.49
C LEU A 45 -22.51 10.99 17.18
N THR A 46 -22.63 12.25 17.55
CA THR A 46 -21.59 13.26 17.50
C THR A 46 -20.44 12.87 18.42
N SER A 47 -19.28 12.56 17.84
CA SER A 47 -17.97 12.79 18.45
C SER A 47 -16.97 12.89 17.32
N ASP A 48 -16.26 14.01 17.23
CA ASP A 48 -15.23 14.26 16.19
C ASP A 48 -14.02 13.31 16.30
N GLU A 49 -14.01 12.41 17.29
CA GLU A 49 -13.02 11.35 17.48
C GLU A 49 -13.21 10.20 16.47
N PRO A 50 -12.15 9.77 15.76
CA PRO A 50 -12.26 8.66 14.83
C PRO A 50 -12.48 7.34 15.58
N SER A 51 -13.52 6.60 15.19
CA SER A 51 -13.85 5.30 15.80
C SER A 51 -12.72 4.27 15.62
N PHE A 52 -12.64 3.30 16.54
CA PHE A 52 -11.70 2.18 16.45
C PHE A 52 -11.74 1.50 15.07
N GLU A 53 -12.94 1.20 14.56
CA GLU A 53 -13.12 0.55 13.27
C GLU A 53 -12.60 1.38 12.10
N LYS A 54 -12.80 2.70 12.15
CA LYS A 54 -12.29 3.62 11.13
C LYS A 54 -10.77 3.66 11.15
N CYS A 55 -10.16 3.76 12.32
CA CYS A 55 -8.70 3.75 12.47
C CYS A 55 -8.10 2.38 12.10
N SER A 56 -8.79 1.29 12.43
CA SER A 56 -8.43 -0.08 12.03
C SER A 56 -8.43 -0.24 10.51
N ALA A 57 -9.48 0.22 9.83
CA ALA A 57 -9.58 0.15 8.38
C ALA A 57 -8.49 0.97 7.67
N ILE A 58 -8.22 2.21 8.15
CA ILE A 58 -7.14 3.05 7.62
C ILE A 58 -5.78 2.36 7.84
N THR A 59 -5.53 1.87 9.05
CA THR A 59 -4.28 1.18 9.39
C THR A 59 -4.08 -0.04 8.50
N ARG A 60 -5.12 -0.87 8.33
CA ARG A 60 -5.07 -2.03 7.44
C ARG A 60 -4.71 -1.62 6.01
N GLY A 61 -5.37 -0.60 5.44
CA GLY A 61 -5.08 -0.13 4.09
C GLY A 61 -3.62 0.32 3.91
N VAL A 62 -3.08 1.04 4.88
CA VAL A 62 -1.65 1.45 4.87
C VAL A 62 -0.73 0.23 4.98
N LEU A 63 -1.05 -0.72 5.86
CA LEU A 63 -0.26 -1.94 6.02
C LEU A 63 -0.29 -2.82 4.77
N ILE A 64 -1.42 -2.94 4.07
CA ILE A 64 -1.49 -3.65 2.79
C ILE A 64 -0.53 -3.03 1.78
N THR A 65 -0.55 -1.70 1.68
CA THR A 65 0.28 -0.96 0.71
C THR A 65 1.78 -1.14 0.96
N HIS A 66 2.21 -1.12 2.23
CA HIS A 66 3.65 -1.08 2.57
C HIS A 66 4.22 -2.39 3.12
N CYS A 67 3.35 -3.28 3.59
CA CYS A 67 3.71 -4.55 4.24
C CYS A 67 2.99 -5.75 3.59
N GLY A 68 2.03 -5.53 2.68
CA GLY A 68 1.20 -6.58 2.10
C GLY A 68 1.98 -7.72 1.44
N SER A 69 3.10 -7.41 0.75
CA SER A 69 3.93 -8.45 0.14
C SER A 69 4.43 -9.51 1.12
N CYS A 70 4.49 -9.21 2.43
CA CYS A 70 4.88 -10.16 3.46
C CYS A 70 3.70 -10.62 4.34
N HIS A 71 2.63 -9.82 4.43
CA HIS A 71 1.58 -9.98 5.44
C HIS A 71 0.19 -10.29 4.87
N GLN A 72 0.03 -10.30 3.55
CA GLN A 72 -1.20 -10.63 2.86
C GLN A 72 -0.89 -11.64 1.74
N SER A 73 -1.21 -12.91 1.97
CA SER A 73 -0.94 -14.00 1.03
C SER A 73 -1.79 -13.94 -0.24
N SER A 74 -2.94 -13.27 -0.16
CA SER A 74 -3.85 -13.08 -1.30
C SER A 74 -3.36 -12.08 -2.35
N LEU A 75 -2.27 -11.34 -2.12
CA LEU A 75 -1.72 -10.42 -3.12
C LEU A 75 -0.85 -11.13 -4.15
N GLU A 76 -0.94 -10.74 -5.42
CA GLU A 76 -0.01 -11.20 -6.47
C GLU A 76 1.46 -10.89 -6.16
N SER A 77 1.69 -9.79 -5.42
CA SER A 77 3.03 -9.37 -4.97
C SER A 77 3.53 -10.11 -3.73
N HIS A 78 2.80 -11.11 -3.24
CA HIS A 78 3.17 -11.87 -2.06
C HIS A 78 4.51 -12.62 -2.25
N LYS A 79 5.37 -12.53 -1.24
CA LYS A 79 6.67 -13.19 -1.18
C LYS A 79 6.56 -14.46 -0.35
N ILE A 80 6.58 -15.60 -1.04
CA ILE A 80 6.58 -16.92 -0.40
C ILE A 80 7.75 -17.03 0.58
N GLY A 81 7.47 -17.51 1.80
CA GLY A 81 8.48 -17.69 2.85
C GLY A 81 8.89 -16.42 3.59
N ALA A 82 8.25 -15.27 3.32
CA ALA A 82 8.42 -14.09 4.15
C ALA A 82 7.91 -14.36 5.58
N ILE A 83 8.65 -13.87 6.58
CA ILE A 83 8.21 -13.94 7.98
C ILE A 83 7.00 -13.02 8.16
N GLN A 84 5.87 -13.61 8.51
CA GLN A 84 4.62 -12.92 8.77
C GLN A 84 4.46 -12.68 10.28
N ILE A 85 4.51 -11.42 10.69
CA ILE A 85 4.33 -11.01 12.10
C ILE A 85 2.84 -10.80 12.43
N PHE A 86 2.00 -10.56 11.44
CA PHE A 86 0.56 -10.38 11.61
C PHE A 86 -0.16 -10.71 10.30
N ASP A 87 -1.43 -11.08 10.39
CA ASP A 87 -2.23 -11.55 9.26
C ASP A 87 -3.22 -10.50 8.76
N LEU A 88 -3.04 -10.05 7.52
CA LEU A 88 -3.95 -9.10 6.86
C LEU A 88 -5.05 -9.80 6.05
N ASP A 89 -4.99 -11.12 5.83
CA ASP A 89 -5.99 -11.86 5.06
C ASP A 89 -7.32 -12.00 5.83
N MET A 90 -7.34 -11.79 7.15
CA MET A 90 -8.55 -11.81 7.99
C MET A 90 -9.54 -10.65 7.74
N GLY A 91 -9.30 -9.81 6.73
CA GLY A 91 -10.22 -8.73 6.34
C GLY A 91 -10.41 -7.71 7.46
N ALA A 92 -11.68 -7.38 7.76
CA ALA A 92 -12.01 -6.46 8.85
C ALA A 92 -11.47 -6.93 10.22
N ASN A 93 -11.36 -8.25 10.43
CA ASN A 93 -10.95 -8.85 11.71
C ASN A 93 -9.43 -9.02 11.89
N TRP A 94 -8.60 -8.45 11.00
CA TRP A 94 -7.13 -8.54 11.06
C TRP A 94 -6.52 -8.14 12.41
N HIS A 95 -7.20 -7.28 13.17
CA HIS A 95 -6.74 -6.77 14.45
C HIS A 95 -7.06 -7.69 15.64
N THR A 96 -7.85 -8.75 15.43
CA THR A 96 -8.36 -9.60 16.53
C THR A 96 -7.26 -10.35 17.27
N SER A 97 -6.26 -10.85 16.54
CA SER A 97 -5.14 -11.66 17.06
C SER A 97 -3.85 -10.85 17.32
N LEU A 98 -3.92 -9.52 17.29
CA LEU A 98 -2.74 -8.68 17.57
C LEU A 98 -2.34 -8.74 19.04
N SER A 99 -1.11 -9.17 19.30
CA SER A 99 -0.43 -9.05 20.59
C SER A 99 0.28 -7.70 20.71
N GLU A 100 0.79 -7.39 21.91
CA GLU A 100 1.61 -6.19 22.13
C GLU A 100 2.85 -6.14 21.21
N GLU A 101 3.52 -7.28 21.01
CA GLU A 101 4.66 -7.37 20.08
C GLU A 101 4.26 -7.01 18.64
N HIS A 102 3.06 -7.42 18.20
CA HIS A 102 2.56 -7.03 16.87
C HIS A 102 2.32 -5.53 16.78
N LEU A 103 1.80 -4.89 17.84
CA LEU A 103 1.59 -3.44 17.88
C LEU A 103 2.90 -2.67 17.78
N GLN A 104 3.93 -3.11 18.53
CA GLN A 104 5.27 -2.54 18.45
C GLN A 104 5.88 -2.72 17.05
N GLY A 105 5.69 -3.89 16.44
CA GLY A 105 6.13 -4.19 15.08
C GLY A 105 5.46 -3.28 14.04
N ILE A 106 4.16 -3.02 14.16
CA ILE A 106 3.42 -2.09 13.31
C ILE A 106 3.98 -0.67 13.48
N ALA A 107 4.10 -0.19 14.71
CA ALA A 107 4.62 1.15 15.01
C ALA A 107 6.02 1.36 14.40
N GLY A 108 6.93 0.40 14.61
CA GLY A 108 8.30 0.46 14.09
C GLY A 108 8.37 0.48 12.57
N ARG A 109 7.51 -0.29 11.89
CA ARG A 109 7.46 -0.35 10.42
C ARG A 109 6.94 0.92 9.77
N ILE A 110 6.05 1.64 10.43
CA ILE A 110 5.40 2.85 9.89
C ILE A 110 6.14 4.13 10.22
N LYS A 111 6.74 4.24 11.41
CA LYS A 111 7.35 5.48 11.95
C LYS A 111 8.15 6.30 10.92
N ASN A 112 9.02 5.63 10.17
CA ASN A 112 9.95 6.26 9.23
C ASN A 112 9.54 6.13 7.74
N LYS A 113 8.31 5.70 7.43
CA LYS A 113 7.84 5.61 6.05
C LYS A 113 7.41 6.98 5.56
N SER A 114 8.19 7.56 4.64
CA SER A 114 7.91 8.86 4.01
C SER A 114 6.65 8.87 3.14
N ALA A 115 6.29 7.72 2.55
CA ALA A 115 5.10 7.56 1.74
C ALA A 115 3.78 7.56 2.55
N VAL A 116 3.86 7.42 3.88
CA VAL A 116 2.68 7.46 4.75
C VAL A 116 2.42 8.91 5.15
N THR A 117 1.24 9.41 4.82
CA THR A 117 0.82 10.78 5.13
C THR A 117 0.67 11.00 6.63
N GLN A 118 0.74 12.26 7.07
CA GLN A 118 0.59 12.61 8.49
C GLN A 118 -0.76 12.15 9.06
N LYS A 119 -1.86 12.35 8.33
CA LYS A 119 -3.20 11.88 8.71
C LYS A 119 -3.29 10.36 8.86
N GLN A 120 -2.58 9.60 8.02
CA GLN A 120 -2.50 8.15 8.15
C GLN A 120 -1.72 7.74 9.39
N LYS A 121 -0.60 8.43 9.69
CA LYS A 121 0.17 8.18 10.92
C LYS A 121 -0.68 8.42 12.17
N GLU A 122 -1.42 9.53 12.21
CA GLU A 122 -2.35 9.84 13.31
C GLU A 122 -3.41 8.75 13.49
N ALA A 123 -4.04 8.29 12.41
CA ALA A 123 -5.03 7.20 12.48
C ALA A 123 -4.41 5.88 12.97
N ILE A 124 -3.17 5.59 12.57
CA ILE A 124 -2.41 4.41 13.03
C ILE A 124 -2.10 4.55 14.52
N ASP A 125 -1.61 5.70 14.97
CA ASP A 125 -1.30 5.94 16.38
C ASP A 125 -2.54 5.80 17.27
N VAL A 126 -3.70 6.33 16.82
CA VAL A 126 -4.98 6.15 17.53
C VAL A 126 -5.38 4.67 17.56
N PHE A 127 -5.29 3.96 16.44
CA PHE A 127 -5.57 2.52 16.41
C PHE A 127 -4.69 1.74 17.40
N LEU A 128 -3.39 2.01 17.41
CA LEU A 128 -2.43 1.33 18.29
C LEU A 128 -2.76 1.57 19.76
N GLN A 129 -3.03 2.82 20.15
CA GLN A 129 -3.39 3.17 21.53
C GLN A 129 -4.69 2.50 21.99
N LEU A 130 -5.72 2.50 21.14
CA LEU A 130 -7.00 1.84 21.45
C LEU A 130 -6.83 0.32 21.56
N LYS A 131 -6.08 -0.30 20.65
CA LYS A 131 -5.85 -1.74 20.68
C LYS A 131 -4.98 -2.15 21.88
N GLU A 132 -3.95 -1.37 22.22
CA GLU A 132 -3.14 -1.58 23.41
C GLU A 132 -3.99 -1.50 24.68
N SER A 133 -4.92 -0.54 24.75
CA SER A 133 -5.85 -0.40 25.87
C SER A 133 -6.78 -1.62 25.99
N GLN A 134 -7.22 -2.20 24.87
CA GLN A 134 -8.03 -3.43 24.87
C GLN A 134 -7.26 -4.66 25.39
N LEU A 135 -5.93 -4.72 25.22
CA LEU A 135 -5.11 -5.85 25.68
C LEU A 135 -4.83 -5.83 27.18
N LYS A 136 -5.00 -4.67 27.83
CA LYS A 136 -4.77 -4.47 29.28
C LYS A 136 -6.01 -4.73 30.14
N ASN A 137 -7.17 -4.90 29.52
CA ASN A 137 -8.46 -5.18 30.17
C ASN A 137 -8.79 -6.67 30.08
#